data_AF-A0Y643-F1
#
_entry.id   AF-A0Y643-F1
#
_cell.length_a   1.000
_cell.length_b   1.000
_cell.length_c   1.000
_cell.angle_alpha   90.00
_cell.angle_beta   90.00
_cell.angle_gamma   90.00
#
_symmetry.space_group_name_H-M   'P 1'
#
loop_
_entity.id
_entity.type
_entity.pdbx_description
1 polymer ?
#
loop_
_entity_poly.entity_id
_entity_poly.type
_entity_poly.pdbx_seq_one_letter_code
_entity_poly.pdbx_strand_id
1 'polypeptide(L)' 'MQALLMPVITVDGPSGSGKGTVCRLLADKLGWDVLDSGAIYRV' A
#
# COMPACT_ATOMS: atom_id res chain seq x y z
N MET A 1 -9.76 16.41 -20.96
CA MET A 1 -9.87 15.26 -20.05
C MET A 1 -9.24 15.67 -18.73
N GLN A 2 -10.02 15.87 -17.67
CA GLN A 2 -9.45 16.11 -16.33
C GLN A 2 -8.86 14.80 -15.81
N ALA A 3 -7.61 14.82 -15.37
CA ALA A 3 -7.04 13.68 -14.67
C ALA A 3 -7.71 13.59 -13.28
N LEU A 4 -8.32 12.45 -12.98
CA LEU A 4 -8.73 12.14 -11.62
C LEU A 4 -7.46 11.78 -10.84
N LEU A 5 -7.12 12.58 -9.82
CA LEU A 5 -6.06 12.23 -8.88
C LEU A 5 -6.60 11.12 -7.98
N MET A 6 -6.14 9.89 -8.22
CA MET A 6 -6.41 8.78 -7.31
C MET A 6 -5.56 8.98 -6.05
N PRO A 7 -6.16 9.01 -4.85
CA PRO A 7 -5.41 9.18 -3.63
C PRO A 7 -4.54 7.95 -3.37
N VAL A 8 -3.29 8.19 -2.97
CA VAL A 8 -2.29 7.14 -2.70
C VAL A 8 -1.74 7.35 -1.29
N ILE A 9 -1.68 6.27 -0.51
CA ILE A 9 -1.04 6.25 0.81
C ILE A 9 0.20 5.37 0.70
N THR A 10 1.35 5.92 1.06
CA THR A 10 2.61 5.18 1.17
C THR A 10 2.91 4.92 2.65
N VAL A 11 3.41 3.72 2.95
CA VAL A 11 3.78 3.31 4.32
C VAL A 11 5.22 2.81 4.30
N ASP A 12 6.09 3.53 4.98
CA ASP A 12 7.52 3.22 5.06
C ASP A 12 7.98 2.89 6.50
N GLY A 13 9.16 2.29 6.63
CA GLY A 13 9.77 1.91 7.90
C GLY A 13 10.67 0.66 7.82
N PRO A 14 11.37 0.29 8.91
CA PRO A 14 12.34 -0.80 8.94
C PRO A 14 11.79 -2.17 8.55
N SER A 15 12.65 -3.11 8.17
CA SER A 15 12.25 -4.51 7.92
C SER A 15 11.61 -5.13 9.18
N GLY A 16 10.59 -5.96 9.01
CA GLY A 16 9.89 -6.62 10.12
C GLY A 16 8.93 -5.74 10.95
N SER A 17 8.79 -4.44 10.67
CA SER A 17 7.93 -3.53 11.47
C SER A 17 6.41 -3.68 11.25
N GLY A 18 5.96 -4.62 10.42
CA GLY A 18 4.53 -4.88 10.19
C GLY A 18 3.85 -4.01 9.13
N LYS A 19 4.60 -3.28 8.30
CA LYS A 19 4.05 -2.39 7.24
C LYS A 19 3.04 -3.07 6.33
N GLY A 20 3.34 -4.28 5.84
CA GLY A 20 2.44 -5.03 4.97
C GLY A 20 1.10 -5.34 5.65
N THR A 21 1.13 -5.66 6.95
CA THR A 21 -0.07 -5.87 7.77
C THR A 21 -0.90 -4.60 7.87
N VAL A 22 -0.28 -3.46 8.18
CA VAL A 22 -0.97 -2.16 8.25
C VAL A 22 -1.57 -1.76 6.90
N CYS A 23 -0.84 -1.95 5.80
CA CYS A 23 -1.36 -1.69 4.45
C CYS A 23 -2.60 -2.51 4.15
N ARG A 24 -2.61 -3.82 4.49
CA ARG A 24 -3.78 -4.69 4.30
C ARG A 24 -4.99 -4.20 5.11
N LEU A 25 -4.77 -3.90 6.38
CA LEU A 25 -5.83 -3.40 7.27
C LEU A 25 -6.39 -2.03 6.83
N LEU A 26 -5.55 -1.15 6.31
CA LEU A 26 -5.98 0.14 5.76
C LEU A 26 -6.80 -0.05 4.48
N ALA A 27 -6.33 -0.89 3.56
CA ALA A 27 -7.03 -1.23 2.34
C ALA A 27 -8.42 -1.80 2.62
N ASP A 28 -8.53 -2.78 3.53
CA ASP A 28 -9.83 -3.37 3.92
C ASP A 28 -10.77 -2.33 4.52
N LYS A 29 -10.25 -1.40 5.33
CA LYS A 29 -11.05 -0.32 5.94
C LYS A 29 -11.51 0.75 4.95
N LEU A 30 -10.69 1.05 3.95
CA LEU A 30 -10.97 2.09 2.96
C LEU A 30 -11.65 1.54 1.70
N GLY A 31 -11.70 0.22 1.52
CA GLY A 31 -12.11 -0.42 0.28
C GLY A 31 -11.13 -0.14 -0.87
N TRP A 32 -9.84 -0.03 -0.57
CA TRP A 32 -8.79 0.29 -1.53
C TRP A 32 -7.96 -0.94 -1.88
N ASP A 33 -7.27 -0.89 -3.02
CA ASP A 33 -6.31 -1.92 -3.40
C ASP A 33 -4.97 -1.73 -2.69
N VAL A 34 -4.25 -2.84 -2.47
CA VAL A 34 -2.87 -2.85 -1.97
C VAL A 34 -1.90 -3.12 -3.11
N LEU A 35 -0.96 -2.20 -3.32
CA LEU A 35 0.22 -2.46 -4.14
C LEU A 35 1.37 -2.98 -3.26
N ASP A 36 1.64 -4.29 -3.30
CA ASP A 36 2.79 -4.88 -2.59
C ASP A 36 4.08 -4.68 -3.40
N SER A 37 4.69 -3.50 -3.23
CA SER A 37 5.98 -3.20 -3.86
C SER A 37 7.07 -4.18 -3.43
N GLY A 38 7.02 -4.70 -2.20
CA GLY A 38 7.98 -5.67 -1.70
C GLY A 38 7.92 -7.01 -2.46
N ALA A 39 6.74 -7.42 -2.93
CA ALA A 39 6.59 -8.64 -3.74
C ALA A 39 7.21 -8.50 -5.13
N ILE A 40 7.19 -7.29 -5.71
CA ILE A 40 7.76 -7.00 -7.03
C ILE A 40 9.29 -7.12 -7.02
N TYR A 41 9.95 -6.78 -5.91
CA TYR A 41 11.42 -6.82 -5.80
C TYR A 41 12.00 -8.15 -5.30
N ARG A 42 11.16 -9.15 -4.98
CA ARG A 42 11.59 -10.46 -4.45
C ARG A 42 11.74 -11.56 -5.53
N VAL A 43 11.57 -11.23 -6.81
CA VAL A 43 11.82 -12.13 -7.96
C VAL A 43 13.27 -12.10 -8.42
#